data_AF-A0A965AJB8-F1
#
_entry.id   AF-A0A965AJB8-F1
#
_cell.length_a   1.000
_cell.length_b   1.000
_cell.length_c   1.000
_cell.angle_alpha   90.00
_cell.angle_beta   90.00
_cell.angle_gamma   90.00
#
_symmetry.space_group_name_H-M   'P 1'
#
loop_
_entity.id
_entity.type
_entity.pdbx_description
1 polymer ?
#
loop_
_entity_poly.entity_id
_entity_poly.type
_entity_poly.pdbx_seq_one_letter_code
_entity_poly.pdbx_strand_id
1 'polypeptide(L)'
;MIQIFIQLILQVALFILSTTVTHSVHKPVNSLVSTMSLLEEGDTEVKVPARERSNEVSQIAQPMEVVKKLMIKSNRLADEAVEHEKLRHELCENTANRGWEPTASASSDRKSRRGSRRHPFQL
;
A
#
# COMPACT_ATOMS: atom_id res chain seq x y z
N MET A 1 -35.53 44.59 -37.58
CA MET A 1 -34.55 43.67 -38.22
C MET A 1 -33.24 43.60 -37.47
N ILE A 2 -32.48 44.70 -37.33
CA ILE A 2 -31.18 44.72 -36.61
C ILE A 2 -31.27 44.23 -35.15
N GLN A 3 -32.29 44.65 -34.39
CA GLN A 3 -32.49 44.23 -32.99
C GLN A 3 -32.63 42.70 -32.82
N ILE A 4 -33.34 42.03 -33.74
CA ILE A 4 -33.54 40.57 -33.67
C ILE A 4 -32.20 39.85 -33.85
N PHE A 5 -31.37 40.33 -34.79
CA PHE A 5 -30.04 39.76 -35.00
C PHE A 5 -29.15 39.90 -33.76
N ILE A 6 -29.16 41.07 -33.09
CA ILE A 6 -28.39 41.29 -31.86
C ILE A 6 -28.82 40.31 -30.77
N GLN A 7 -30.13 40.13 -30.58
CA GLN A 7 -30.65 39.23 -29.54
C GLN A 7 -30.31 37.77 -29.83
N LEU A 8 -30.38 37.35 -31.10
CA LEU A 8 -30.03 36.00 -31.52
C LEU A 8 -28.53 35.74 -31.32
N ILE A 9 -27.66 36.71 -31.64
CA ILE A 9 -26.22 36.63 -31.37
C ILE A 9 -25.95 36.49 -29.88
N LEU A 10 -26.63 37.25 -29.03
CA LEU A 10 -26.47 37.18 -27.58
C LEU A 10 -26.84 35.78 -27.04
N GLN A 11 -27.96 35.21 -27.50
CA GLN A 11 -28.40 33.88 -27.08
C GLN A 11 -27.42 32.79 -27.53
N VAL A 12 -26.92 32.87 -28.77
CA VAL A 12 -25.91 31.95 -29.28
C VAL A 12 -24.61 32.06 -28.49
N ALA A 13 -24.16 33.27 -28.18
CA ALA A 13 -22.96 33.48 -27.38
C ALA A 13 -23.09 32.88 -25.97
N LEU A 14 -24.23 33.08 -25.30
CA LEU A 14 -24.50 32.46 -24.00
C LEU A 14 -24.57 30.94 -24.08
N PHE A 15 -25.17 30.39 -25.13
CA PHE A 15 -25.23 28.95 -25.35
C PHE A 15 -23.84 28.33 -25.54
N ILE A 16 -22.99 28.97 -26.35
CA ILE A 16 -21.59 28.54 -26.55
C ILE A 16 -20.80 28.62 -25.25
N LEU A 17 -20.94 29.71 -24.49
CA LEU A 17 -20.25 29.86 -23.20
C LEU A 17 -20.68 28.77 -22.21
N SER A 18 -21.98 28.53 -22.07
CA SER A 18 -22.53 27.51 -21.17
C SER A 18 -22.00 26.12 -21.51
N THR A 19 -22.08 25.71 -22.78
CA THR A 19 -21.59 24.40 -23.23
C THR A 19 -20.08 24.24 -23.06
N THR A 20 -19.30 25.30 -23.31
CA THR A 20 -17.84 25.27 -23.16
C THR A 20 -17.41 25.08 -21.70
N VAL A 21 -18.02 25.82 -20.77
CA VAL A 21 -17.71 25.70 -19.34
C VAL A 21 -18.08 24.32 -18.82
N THR A 22 -19.28 23.84 -19.15
CA THR A 22 -19.73 22.50 -18.73
C THR A 22 -18.77 21.42 -19.20
N HIS A 23 -18.35 21.44 -20.47
CA HIS A 23 -17.43 20.43 -20.99
C HIS A 23 -15.99 20.56 -20.49
N SER A 24 -15.53 21.78 -20.16
CA SER A 24 -14.17 22.02 -19.71
C SER A 24 -13.89 21.46 -18.31
N VAL A 25 -14.92 21.39 -17.44
CA VAL A 25 -14.80 20.95 -16.04
C VAL A 25 -15.45 19.59 -15.78
N HIS A 26 -16.69 19.35 -16.23
CA HIS A 26 -17.38 18.10 -15.90
C HIS A 26 -16.66 16.86 -16.46
N LYS A 27 -16.18 16.94 -17.71
CA LYS A 27 -15.49 15.82 -18.35
C LYS A 27 -14.25 15.38 -17.57
N PRO A 28 -13.29 16.27 -17.25
CA PRO A 28 -12.09 15.84 -16.52
C PRO A 28 -12.38 15.46 -15.07
N VAL A 29 -13.34 16.11 -14.39
CA VAL A 29 -13.73 15.72 -13.02
C VAL A 29 -14.30 14.30 -13.00
N ASN A 30 -15.23 13.97 -13.90
CA ASN A 30 -15.78 12.61 -13.98
C ASN A 30 -14.70 11.57 -14.34
N SER A 31 -13.72 11.94 -15.16
CA SER A 31 -12.59 11.07 -15.48
C SER A 31 -11.70 10.80 -14.27
N LEU A 32 -11.47 11.79 -13.41
CA LEU A 32 -10.74 11.62 -12.15
C LEU A 32 -11.53 10.72 -11.18
N VAL A 33 -12.84 10.94 -11.04
CA VAL A 33 -13.70 10.08 -10.21
C VAL A 33 -13.66 8.62 -10.69
N SER A 34 -13.79 8.39 -11.99
CA SER A 34 -13.68 7.04 -12.55
C SER A 34 -12.30 6.43 -12.32
N THR A 35 -11.24 7.23 -12.36
CA THR A 35 -9.88 6.75 -12.05
C THR A 35 -9.74 6.36 -10.59
N MET A 36 -10.37 7.10 -9.67
CA MET A 36 -10.40 6.72 -8.25
C MET A 36 -11.06 5.37 -8.07
N SER A 37 -12.23 5.15 -8.68
CA SER A 37 -12.95 3.89 -8.57
C SER A 37 -12.11 2.72 -9.06
N LEU A 38 -11.40 2.88 -10.19
CA LEU A 38 -10.48 1.86 -10.69
C LEU A 38 -9.31 1.60 -9.74
N LEU A 39 -8.72 2.65 -9.16
CA LEU A 39 -7.68 2.50 -8.14
C LEU A 39 -8.19 1.74 -6.92
N GLU A 40 -9.40 2.05 -6.43
CA GLU A 40 -10.05 1.38 -5.31
C GLU A 40 -10.34 -0.11 -5.61
N GLU A 41 -10.65 -0.45 -6.86
CA GLU A 41 -10.78 -1.83 -7.33
C GLU A 41 -9.43 -2.57 -7.42
N GLY A 42 -8.31 -1.87 -7.22
CA GLY A 42 -6.96 -2.43 -7.22
C GLY A 42 -6.23 -2.30 -8.56
N ASP A 43 -6.84 -1.68 -9.57
CA ASP A 43 -6.18 -1.41 -10.85
C ASP A 43 -5.18 -0.26 -10.70
N THR A 44 -3.91 -0.61 -10.57
CA THR A 44 -2.81 0.36 -10.50
C THR A 44 -2.18 0.67 -11.86
N GLU A 45 -2.70 0.14 -12.97
CA GLU A 45 -2.21 0.44 -14.32
C GLU A 45 -2.88 1.69 -14.92
N VAL A 46 -4.09 2.03 -14.43
CA VAL A 46 -4.85 3.21 -14.87
C VAL A 46 -4.03 4.51 -14.81
N LYS A 47 -4.10 5.31 -15.87
CA LYS A 47 -3.40 6.61 -15.95
C LYS A 47 -4.25 7.71 -15.32
N VAL A 48 -3.65 8.53 -14.44
CA VAL A 48 -4.35 9.66 -13.83
C VAL A 48 -4.50 10.81 -14.84
N PRO A 49 -5.75 11.20 -15.22
CA PRO A 49 -6.00 12.24 -16.21
C PRO A 49 -5.75 13.65 -15.66
N ALA A 50 -5.73 14.65 -16.55
CA ALA A 50 -5.72 16.09 -16.21
C ALA A 50 -4.57 16.61 -15.33
N ARG A 51 -3.48 15.84 -15.16
CA ARG A 51 -2.32 16.19 -14.34
C ARG A 51 -1.54 17.42 -14.85
N GLU A 52 -1.43 17.59 -16.16
CA GLU A 52 -0.63 18.67 -16.76
C GLU A 52 -1.39 20.00 -16.89
N ARG A 53 -2.62 20.08 -16.38
CA ARG A 53 -3.39 21.32 -16.40
C ARG A 53 -2.88 22.28 -15.32
N SER A 54 -3.01 23.58 -15.55
CA SER A 54 -2.60 24.64 -14.62
C SER A 54 -3.78 25.20 -13.81
N ASN A 55 -4.78 24.38 -13.48
CA ASN A 55 -6.00 24.78 -12.80
C ASN A 55 -6.34 23.87 -11.61
N GLU A 56 -7.49 24.10 -10.97
CA GLU A 56 -7.95 23.37 -9.78
C GLU A 56 -8.10 21.86 -10.04
N VAL A 57 -8.40 21.47 -11.29
CA VAL A 57 -8.53 20.06 -11.67
C VAL A 57 -7.21 19.31 -11.50
N SER A 58 -6.07 19.94 -11.80
CA SER A 58 -4.77 19.27 -11.59
C SER A 58 -4.39 19.19 -10.10
N GLN A 59 -4.86 20.12 -9.28
CA GLN A 59 -4.69 20.05 -7.82
C GLN A 59 -5.41 18.84 -7.22
N ILE A 60 -6.47 18.34 -7.87
CA ILE A 60 -7.15 17.08 -7.50
C ILE A 60 -6.42 15.87 -8.10
N ALA A 61 -5.94 15.99 -9.34
CA ALA A 61 -5.22 14.89 -10.02
C ALA A 61 -3.88 14.53 -9.35
N GLN A 62 -3.15 15.52 -8.83
CA GLN A 62 -1.82 15.30 -8.23
C GLN A 62 -1.84 14.34 -7.01
N PRO A 63 -2.74 14.51 -6.02
CA PRO A 63 -2.91 13.55 -4.93
C PRO A 63 -3.22 12.12 -5.39
N MET A 64 -4.05 11.95 -6.43
CA MET A 64 -4.41 10.62 -6.94
C MET A 64 -3.18 9.85 -7.46
N GLU A 65 -2.22 10.55 -8.05
CA GLU A 65 -0.95 9.96 -8.45
C GLU A 65 -0.14 9.46 -7.24
N VAL A 66 -0.16 10.20 -6.13
CA VAL A 66 0.48 9.78 -4.88
C VAL A 66 -0.22 8.56 -4.33
N VAL A 67 -1.56 8.54 -4.30
CA VAL A 67 -2.36 7.38 -3.87
C VAL A 67 -2.02 6.15 -4.70
N LYS A 68 -2.03 6.26 -6.03
CA LYS A 68 -1.62 5.16 -6.92
C LYS A 68 -0.22 4.63 -6.57
N LYS A 69 0.76 5.51 -6.36
CA LYS A 69 2.12 5.12 -5.97
C LYS A 69 2.16 4.43 -4.60
N LEU A 70 1.35 4.88 -3.66
CA LEU A 70 1.22 4.24 -2.34
C LEU A 70 0.64 2.83 -2.47
N MET A 71 -0.36 2.62 -3.33
CA MET A 71 -0.93 1.29 -3.57
C MET A 71 0.07 0.34 -4.20
N ILE A 72 0.82 0.77 -5.22
CA ILE A 72 1.89 -0.04 -5.83
C ILE A 72 2.95 -0.40 -4.77
N LYS A 73 3.37 0.58 -3.96
CA LYS A 73 4.33 0.34 -2.89
C LYS A 73 3.78 -0.62 -1.84
N SER A 74 2.51 -0.48 -1.46
CA SER A 74 1.83 -1.34 -0.48
C SER A 74 1.77 -2.78 -0.97
N ASN A 75 1.41 -3.01 -2.22
CA ASN A 75 1.39 -4.35 -2.81
C ASN A 75 2.78 -5.00 -2.77
N ARG A 76 3.82 -4.25 -3.18
CA ARG A 76 5.20 -4.74 -3.10
C ARG A 76 5.61 -5.09 -1.66
N LEU A 77 5.24 -4.26 -0.68
CA LEU A 77 5.54 -4.51 0.73
C LEU A 77 4.79 -5.74 1.27
N ALA A 78 3.56 -5.98 0.81
CA ALA A 78 2.80 -7.17 1.17
C ALA A 78 3.49 -8.43 0.62
N ASP A 79 3.95 -8.41 -0.63
CA ASP A 79 4.70 -9.51 -1.23
C ASP A 79 6.00 -9.80 -0.45
N GLU A 80 6.75 -8.75 -0.11
CA GLU A 80 7.97 -8.86 0.69
C GLU A 80 7.69 -9.43 2.10
N ALA A 81 6.57 -9.06 2.72
CA ALA A 81 6.17 -9.55 4.03
C ALA A 81 5.85 -11.06 4.00
N VAL A 82 5.17 -11.53 2.95
CA VAL A 82 4.88 -12.96 2.76
C VAL A 82 6.17 -13.77 2.61
N GLU A 83 7.13 -13.28 1.83
CA GLU A 83 8.43 -13.95 1.68
C GLU A 83 9.22 -13.99 3.00
N HIS A 84 9.21 -12.88 3.76
CA HIS A 84 9.86 -12.84 5.07
C HIS A 84 9.19 -13.78 6.10
N GLU A 85 7.87 -13.92 6.06
CA GLU A 85 7.14 -14.85 6.92
C GLU A 85 7.52 -16.30 6.62
N LYS A 86 7.60 -16.69 5.33
CA LYS A 86 8.06 -18.02 4.92
C LYS A 86 9.47 -18.31 5.43
N LEU A 87 10.41 -17.39 5.22
CA LEU A 87 11.79 -17.53 5.71
C LEU A 87 11.84 -17.70 7.24
N ARG A 88 11.03 -16.92 7.97
CA ARG A 88 10.95 -17.05 9.44
C ARG A 88 10.39 -18.41 9.86
N HIS A 89 9.37 -18.89 9.15
CA HIS A 89 8.78 -20.20 9.42
C HIS A 89 9.79 -21.33 9.20
N GLU A 90 10.53 -21.29 8.08
CA GLU A 90 11.61 -22.25 7.78
C GLU A 90 12.73 -22.22 8.82
N LEU A 91 13.11 -21.03 9.30
CA LEU A 91 14.12 -20.90 10.36
C LEU A 91 13.61 -21.48 11.69
N CYS A 92 12.36 -21.22 12.08
CA CYS A 92 11.75 -21.80 13.27
C CYS A 92 11.67 -23.33 13.18
N GLU A 93 11.30 -23.87 12.01
CA GLU A 93 11.26 -25.31 11.77
C GLU A 93 12.66 -25.95 11.86
N ASN A 94 13.66 -25.36 11.20
CA ASN A 94 15.04 -25.86 11.24
C ASN A 94 15.64 -25.80 12.66
N THR A 95 15.38 -24.72 13.40
CA THR A 95 15.85 -24.59 14.79
C THR A 95 15.12 -25.53 15.75
N ALA A 96 13.83 -25.80 15.54
CA ALA A 96 13.11 -26.82 16.30
C ALA A 96 13.64 -28.23 16.02
N ASN A 97 13.94 -28.55 14.77
CA ASN A 97 14.53 -29.83 14.38
C ASN A 97 15.95 -30.02 14.96
N ARG A 98 16.75 -28.94 15.03
CA ARG A 98 18.08 -28.95 15.68
C ARG A 98 18.02 -28.95 17.21
N GLY A 99 16.94 -28.45 17.81
CA GLY A 99 16.76 -28.35 19.26
C GLY A 99 16.52 -29.68 19.98
N TRP A 100 16.30 -30.78 19.24
CA TRP A 100 16.21 -32.14 19.77
C TRP A 100 17.51 -32.93 19.54
N GLU A 101 18.67 -32.32 19.69
CA GLU A 101 19.85 -33.09 20.10
C GLU A 101 19.84 -33.12 21.63
N PRO A 102 19.33 -34.18 22.29
CA PRO A 102 19.55 -34.33 23.71
C PRO A 102 21.07 -34.36 23.88
N THR A 103 21.65 -33.31 24.44
CA THR A 103 23.05 -33.32 24.87
C THR A 103 23.15 -34.38 25.95
N ALA A 104 23.33 -35.63 25.51
CA ALA A 104 23.54 -36.81 26.34
C ALA A 104 24.77 -36.63 27.26
N SER A 105 25.55 -35.56 27.05
CA SER A 105 26.67 -35.13 27.87
C SER A 105 26.30 -34.36 29.15
N ALA A 106 25.07 -33.82 29.31
CA ALA A 106 24.72 -33.03 30.51
C ALA A 106 24.23 -33.88 31.70
N SER A 107 23.89 -35.15 31.49
CA SER A 107 23.34 -36.04 32.54
C SER A 107 24.38 -36.98 33.17
N SER A 108 25.57 -37.15 32.59
CA SER A 108 26.62 -38.02 33.12
C SER A 108 27.45 -37.39 34.25
N ASP A 109 27.50 -36.06 34.35
CA ASP A 109 28.40 -35.37 35.29
C ASP A 109 27.77 -35.16 36.70
N ARG A 110 26.44 -35.21 36.83
CA ARG A 110 25.77 -34.98 38.13
C ARG A 110 25.86 -36.18 39.10
N LYS A 111 26.14 -37.39 38.60
CA LYS A 111 26.22 -38.60 39.44
C LYS A 111 27.59 -38.81 40.11
N SER A 112 28.66 -38.18 39.61
CA SER A 112 30.02 -38.33 40.17
C SER A 112 30.25 -37.51 41.46
N ARG A 113 29.55 -36.37 41.60
CA ARG A 113 29.77 -35.42 42.72
C ARG A 113 29.01 -35.71 44.01
N ARG A 114 28.04 -36.64 44.02
CA ARG A 114 27.21 -36.94 45.21
C ARG A 114 27.73 -38.07 46.11
N GLY A 115 28.90 -38.64 45.81
CA GLY A 115 29.43 -39.83 46.51
C GLY A 115 30.54 -39.60 47.55
N SER A 116 31.12 -38.40 47.68
CA SER A 116 32.38 -38.23 48.43
C SER A 116 32.37 -37.07 49.42
N ARG A 117 31.51 -37.15 50.44
CA ARG A 117 31.75 -36.48 51.74
C ARG A 117 31.30 -37.41 52.87
N ARG A 118 32.19 -38.32 53.26
CA ARG A 118 32.17 -38.98 54.57
C ARG A 118 33.42 -38.57 55.34
N HIS A 119 33.25 -38.53 56.67
CA HIS A 119 34.25 -38.43 57.75
C HIS A 119 34.42 -37.05 58.41
N PRO A 120 34.79 -37.01 59.71
CA PRO A 120 33.92 -37.44 60.82
C PRO A 120 33.89 -36.39 61.95
N PHE A 121 32.90 -36.51 62.84
CA PHE A 121 32.88 -35.87 64.15
C PHE A 121 34.09 -36.33 64.98
N GLN A 122 34.84 -35.40 65.55
CA GLN A 122 35.71 -35.60 66.72
C GLN A 122 35.58 -34.36 67.61
N LEU A 123 35.50 -34.61 68.93
CA LEU A 123 35.22 -33.66 70.01
C LEU A 123 36.26 -32.54 70.17
#